data_AF-A0A819RYH0-F1
#
_entry.id   AF-A0A819RYH0-F1
#
_cell.length_a   1.000
_cell.length_b   1.000
_cell.length_c   1.000
_cell.angle_alpha   90.00
_cell.angle_beta   90.00
_cell.angle_gamma   90.00
#
_symmetry.space_group_name_H-M   'P 1'
#
loop_
_entity.id
_entity.type
_entity.pdbx_description
1 polymer ?
#
loop_
_entity_poly.entity_id
_entity_poly.type
_entity_poly.pdbx_seq_one_letter_code
_entity_poly.pdbx_strand_id
1 'polypeptide(L)'
;MSRKLPVGVGISVDRSTGRLLAPAVQLTYAPDGTRTWTDGHSGAMFNLFNEAVIGPPDQEIVAYDALGIRIFHNASQLDAAWRQTFADGSLRGGELARAPDMLDYYDKYFAHDDWFVLAQRPIGLYTVRLNASTMQLNSFARQAISQLTPTFNAQLYEDFLDAWGTHIITKSLIGGMLEERAKVKRCLTIFGDDAVSQCIPFSIRNPSGSDCSNYVSRSRVTWKRRLGGNVELNDEDWKKTLAPGPALLQILEMVPWYDFVSDEVVKENLRTSIRYRLALADASRVEAVRQVNARHPPWSPTFNLNLGDGANLCLPRSNTELYPPRCAIRRPNGNSGLWFTFGFIKKLPVCSSLVSTPVPPACVANQFNCRPTSNTDFKVTYERDNSNNLVRVALYNITTSVSYVSRLLRLPLETPI
;
A
#
# COMPACT_ATOMS: atom_id res chain seq x y z
N MET A 1 -21.88 -1.97 39.36
CA MET A 1 -22.62 -1.62 38.12
C MET A 1 -21.75 -1.98 36.93
N SER A 2 -22.27 -2.80 36.02
CA SER A 2 -21.56 -3.21 34.81
C SER A 2 -21.54 -2.06 33.79
N ARG A 3 -20.45 -1.89 33.07
CA ARG A 3 -20.34 -0.84 32.03
C ARG A 3 -20.92 -1.35 30.71
N LYS A 4 -21.26 -0.45 29.79
CA LYS A 4 -21.71 -0.82 28.45
C LYS A 4 -20.49 -1.07 27.56
N LEU A 5 -20.43 -2.22 26.88
CA LEU A 5 -19.34 -2.49 25.93
C LEU A 5 -19.43 -1.53 24.73
N PRO A 6 -18.34 -0.87 24.33
CA PRO A 6 -18.31 -0.03 23.13
C PRO A 6 -18.60 -0.82 21.84
N VAL A 7 -19.20 -0.15 20.85
CA VAL A 7 -19.66 -0.76 19.60
C VAL A 7 -18.56 -0.74 18.53
N GLY A 8 -18.38 -1.85 17.83
CA GLY A 8 -17.49 -1.94 16.66
C GLY A 8 -18.11 -2.61 15.42
N VAL A 9 -19.39 -2.95 15.46
CA VAL A 9 -20.14 -3.65 14.42
C VAL A 9 -21.52 -3.01 14.25
N GLY A 10 -22.21 -3.31 13.16
CA GLY A 10 -23.51 -2.72 12.85
C GLY A 10 -23.42 -1.28 12.37
N ILE A 11 -22.20 -0.82 12.08
CA ILE A 11 -21.89 0.52 11.58
C ILE A 11 -21.69 0.43 10.07
N SER A 12 -22.23 1.39 9.35
CA SER A 12 -22.00 1.55 7.92
C SER A 12 -20.56 1.95 7.60
N VAL A 13 -20.06 1.47 6.47
CA VAL A 13 -18.75 1.82 5.94
C VAL A 13 -18.82 2.03 4.44
N ASP A 14 -18.20 3.10 3.96
CA ASP A 14 -17.89 3.24 2.55
C ASP A 14 -16.54 2.57 2.27
N ARG A 15 -16.57 1.36 1.70
CA ARG A 15 -15.38 0.60 1.30
C ARG A 15 -14.50 1.34 0.28
N SER A 16 -15.02 2.31 -0.47
CA SER A 16 -14.19 3.07 -1.43
C SER A 16 -13.18 3.99 -0.74
N THR A 17 -13.55 4.53 0.43
CA THR A 17 -12.77 5.51 1.20
C THR A 17 -12.30 4.98 2.55
N GLY A 18 -12.90 3.90 3.05
CA GLY A 18 -12.72 3.38 4.41
C GLY A 18 -13.42 4.21 5.49
N ARG A 19 -14.27 5.17 5.11
CA ARG A 19 -14.98 6.05 6.04
C ARG A 19 -16.10 5.30 6.75
N LEU A 20 -16.12 5.38 8.08
CA LEU A 20 -17.25 4.97 8.91
C LEU A 20 -18.38 6.00 8.83
N LEU A 21 -19.61 5.50 8.76
CA LEU A 21 -20.83 6.28 8.58
C LEU A 21 -21.84 5.94 9.69
N ALA A 22 -23.13 6.18 9.44
CA ALA A 22 -24.17 6.01 10.44
C ALA A 22 -24.29 4.55 10.93
N PRO A 23 -24.67 4.32 12.21
CA PRO A 23 -25.09 3.00 12.66
C PRO A 23 -26.31 2.51 11.88
N ALA A 24 -26.25 1.28 11.36
CA ALA A 24 -27.30 0.68 10.54
C ALA A 24 -28.09 -0.40 11.27
N VAL A 25 -27.46 -1.11 12.21
CA VAL A 25 -28.07 -2.21 12.95
C VAL A 25 -28.58 -1.73 14.30
N GLN A 26 -29.75 -2.24 14.71
CA GLN A 26 -30.28 -2.04 16.05
C GLN A 26 -29.49 -2.93 17.01
N LEU A 27 -28.77 -2.30 17.94
CA LEU A 27 -28.03 -2.99 18.99
C LEU A 27 -28.67 -2.67 20.35
N THR A 28 -29.02 -3.71 21.09
CA THR A 28 -29.63 -3.59 22.42
C THR A 28 -28.74 -4.28 23.45
N TYR A 29 -28.47 -3.61 24.57
CA TYR A 29 -27.70 -4.25 25.64
C TYR A 29 -28.57 -5.28 26.35
N ALA A 30 -27.96 -6.42 26.67
CA ALA A 30 -28.55 -7.40 27.55
C ALA A 30 -28.78 -6.77 28.95
N PRO A 31 -29.80 -7.24 29.70
CA PRO A 31 -29.99 -6.81 31.08
C PRO A 31 -28.71 -7.02 31.91
N ASP A 32 -28.49 -6.14 32.89
CA ASP A 32 -27.27 -6.13 33.70
C ASP A 32 -26.94 -7.52 34.26
N GLY A 33 -25.68 -7.94 34.06
CA GLY A 33 -25.16 -9.21 34.58
C GLY A 33 -25.60 -10.48 33.83
N THR A 34 -26.52 -10.39 32.87
CA THR A 34 -27.00 -11.58 32.13
C THR A 34 -26.05 -12.01 31.02
N ARG A 35 -25.39 -11.05 30.36
CA ARG A 35 -24.36 -11.31 29.34
C ARG A 35 -23.24 -10.30 29.51
N THR A 36 -22.09 -10.75 29.96
CA THR A 36 -20.94 -9.88 30.23
C THR A 36 -19.66 -10.40 29.59
N TRP A 37 -18.76 -9.46 29.30
CA TRP A 37 -17.37 -9.72 28.96
C TRP A 37 -16.49 -9.04 30.00
N THR A 38 -15.41 -9.72 30.39
CA THR A 38 -14.46 -9.22 31.38
C THR A 38 -13.15 -8.89 30.68
N ASP A 39 -12.69 -7.66 30.84
CA ASP A 39 -11.39 -7.26 30.31
C ASP A 39 -10.26 -7.97 31.07
N GLY A 40 -9.41 -8.70 30.35
CA GLY A 40 -8.27 -9.41 30.92
C GLY A 40 -7.22 -8.51 31.56
N HIS A 41 -7.15 -7.22 31.18
CA HIS A 41 -6.16 -6.27 31.72
C HIS A 41 -6.64 -5.56 32.99
N SER A 42 -7.86 -5.00 32.96
CA SER A 42 -8.40 -4.22 34.09
C SER A 42 -9.31 -5.03 35.02
N GLY A 43 -9.74 -6.22 34.61
CA GLY A 43 -10.78 -6.99 35.31
C GLY A 43 -12.17 -6.36 35.24
N ALA A 44 -12.35 -5.28 34.48
CA ALA A 44 -13.62 -4.59 34.36
C ALA A 44 -14.63 -5.42 33.57
N MET A 45 -15.88 -5.47 34.06
CA MET A 45 -16.97 -6.16 33.40
C MET A 45 -17.83 -5.22 32.56
N PHE A 46 -18.20 -5.70 31.37
CA PHE A 46 -19.00 -4.97 30.40
C PHE A 46 -20.20 -5.79 29.92
N ASN A 47 -21.38 -5.18 29.90
CA ASN A 47 -22.59 -5.76 29.33
C ASN A 47 -22.48 -5.86 27.80
N LEU A 48 -22.92 -7.00 27.28
CA LEU A 48 -22.91 -7.33 25.86
C LEU A 48 -24.22 -6.95 25.16
N PHE A 49 -24.16 -6.89 23.82
CA PHE A 49 -25.34 -6.75 22.98
C PHE A 49 -26.08 -8.07 22.83
N ASN A 50 -27.40 -8.01 22.64
CA ASN A 50 -28.22 -9.17 22.35
C ASN A 50 -27.91 -9.76 20.97
N GLU A 51 -27.61 -8.87 20.01
CA GLU A 51 -27.41 -9.16 18.60
C GLU A 51 -25.95 -9.44 18.22
N ALA A 52 -25.02 -9.37 19.18
CA ALA A 52 -23.60 -9.61 18.94
C ALA A 52 -23.03 -10.72 19.82
N VAL A 53 -21.96 -11.33 19.32
CA VAL A 53 -21.14 -12.33 20.01
C VAL A 53 -19.71 -11.78 20.05
N ILE A 54 -19.09 -11.82 21.23
CA ILE A 54 -17.65 -11.54 21.35
C ILE A 54 -16.90 -12.86 21.18
N GLY A 55 -15.74 -12.80 20.52
CA GLY A 55 -14.75 -13.88 20.55
C GLY A 55 -14.32 -14.23 21.99
N PRO A 56 -13.48 -15.26 22.18
CA PRO A 56 -13.22 -15.83 23.49
C PRO A 56 -12.91 -14.73 24.54
N PRO A 57 -13.65 -14.71 25.66
CA PRO A 57 -13.73 -13.58 26.57
C PRO A 57 -12.46 -13.33 27.41
N ASP A 58 -11.48 -14.22 27.30
CA ASP A 58 -10.36 -14.37 28.23
C ASP A 58 -8.98 -14.29 27.56
N GLN A 59 -8.90 -14.08 26.25
CA GLN A 59 -7.63 -14.01 25.53
C GLN A 59 -7.45 -12.67 24.83
N GLU A 60 -6.48 -11.89 25.33
CA GLU A 60 -5.80 -10.91 24.51
C GLU A 60 -5.37 -11.60 23.22
N ILE A 61 -5.60 -10.94 22.08
CA ILE A 61 -5.14 -11.49 20.81
C ILE A 61 -3.65 -11.19 20.70
N VAL A 62 -2.82 -12.05 21.31
CA VAL A 62 -1.37 -11.88 21.46
C VAL A 62 -0.68 -11.53 20.14
N ALA A 63 -1.14 -12.10 19.02
CA ALA A 63 -0.63 -11.79 17.68
C ALA A 63 -0.75 -10.29 17.29
N TYR A 64 -1.61 -9.55 17.99
CA TYR A 64 -1.85 -8.13 17.76
C TYR A 64 -1.18 -7.22 18.78
N ASP A 65 -0.34 -7.67 19.73
CA ASP A 65 0.57 -6.78 20.51
C ASP A 65 2.01 -6.80 19.94
N ALA A 66 2.14 -7.01 18.64
CA ALA A 66 3.41 -7.03 17.94
C ALA A 66 3.65 -5.71 17.19
N LEU A 67 4.87 -5.18 17.30
CA LEU A 67 5.29 -4.03 16.51
C LEU A 67 5.52 -4.44 15.05
N GLY A 68 4.73 -3.89 14.13
CA GLY A 68 4.95 -3.97 12.69
C GLY A 68 5.54 -2.66 12.16
N ILE A 69 6.64 -2.74 11.41
CA ILE A 69 7.20 -1.60 10.67
C ILE A 69 7.10 -1.89 9.17
N ARG A 70 6.52 -0.95 8.42
CA ARG A 70 6.39 -1.02 6.97
C ARG A 70 7.11 0.16 6.34
N ILE A 71 7.95 -0.11 5.35
CA ILE A 71 8.69 0.89 4.60
C ILE A 71 8.08 0.96 3.20
N PHE A 72 7.78 2.16 2.77
CA PHE A 72 7.24 2.46 1.45
C PHE A 72 8.19 3.44 0.76
N HIS A 73 8.80 2.99 -0.32
CA HIS A 73 9.76 3.77 -1.11
C HIS A 73 9.08 4.68 -2.15
N ASN A 74 7.80 4.46 -2.43
CA ASN A 74 7.03 5.23 -3.39
C ASN A 74 5.51 5.08 -3.16
N ALA A 75 4.74 5.91 -3.86
CA ALA A 75 3.28 5.92 -3.80
C ALA A 75 2.67 4.57 -4.22
N SER A 76 3.23 3.88 -5.21
CA SER A 76 2.71 2.58 -5.65
C SER A 76 2.78 1.50 -4.58
N GLN A 77 3.85 1.46 -3.77
CA GLN A 77 3.96 0.49 -2.68
C GLN A 77 2.95 0.77 -1.56
N LEU A 78 2.72 2.05 -1.24
CA LEU A 78 1.69 2.43 -0.27
C LEU A 78 0.29 2.12 -0.80
N ASP A 79 0.02 2.43 -2.07
CA ASP A 79 -1.23 2.08 -2.75
C ASP A 79 -1.49 0.57 -2.73
N ALA A 80 -0.48 -0.25 -3.07
CA ALA A 80 -0.59 -1.70 -3.05
C ALA A 80 -0.95 -2.22 -1.64
N ALA A 81 -0.34 -1.66 -0.59
CA ALA A 81 -0.68 -2.03 0.78
C ALA A 81 -2.10 -1.61 1.17
N TRP A 82 -2.58 -0.45 0.71
CA TRP A 82 -3.99 -0.09 0.87
C TRP A 82 -4.91 -1.03 0.09
N ARG A 83 -4.67 -1.28 -1.20
CA ARG A 83 -5.47 -2.22 -2.00
C ARG A 83 -5.60 -3.58 -1.32
N GLN A 84 -4.51 -4.08 -0.73
CA GLN A 84 -4.54 -5.33 0.01
C GLN A 84 -5.48 -5.27 1.23
N THR A 85 -5.50 -4.17 2.01
CA THR A 85 -6.46 -4.02 3.12
C THR A 85 -7.91 -3.95 2.65
N PHE A 86 -8.17 -3.36 1.48
CA PHE A 86 -9.52 -3.30 0.91
C PHE A 86 -9.96 -4.61 0.22
N ALA A 87 -9.03 -5.36 -0.38
CA ALA A 87 -9.29 -6.57 -1.17
C ALA A 87 -9.62 -7.78 -0.30
N ASP A 88 -8.88 -7.98 0.79
CA ASP A 88 -9.02 -9.16 1.65
C ASP A 88 -10.23 -9.07 2.60
N GLY A 89 -11.13 -8.11 2.37
CA GLY A 89 -12.26 -7.78 3.26
C GLY A 89 -11.84 -7.21 4.61
N SER A 90 -10.53 -6.97 4.80
CA SER A 90 -9.92 -6.71 6.10
C SER A 90 -9.40 -5.26 6.22
N LEU A 91 -10.31 -4.31 6.43
CA LEU A 91 -9.93 -2.89 6.56
C LEU A 91 -9.19 -2.68 7.88
N ARG A 92 -7.87 -2.53 7.81
CA ARG A 92 -7.02 -2.23 8.96
C ARG A 92 -7.25 -0.79 9.41
N GLY A 93 -7.48 -0.59 10.69
CA GLY A 93 -7.51 0.70 11.37
C GLY A 93 -6.18 1.46 11.23
N GLY A 94 -6.16 2.73 11.62
CA GLY A 94 -4.95 3.55 11.47
C GLY A 94 -4.89 4.37 10.19
N GLU A 95 -3.66 4.59 9.73
CA GLU A 95 -3.35 5.20 8.44
C GLU A 95 -3.72 4.29 7.27
N LEU A 96 -3.75 2.98 7.47
CA LEU A 96 -4.16 2.04 6.43
C LEU A 96 -5.68 1.91 6.26
N ALA A 97 -6.46 2.62 7.08
CA ALA A 97 -7.93 2.53 7.13
C ALA A 97 -8.65 3.57 6.28
N ARG A 98 -7.94 4.61 5.87
CA ARG A 98 -8.50 5.75 5.15
C ARG A 98 -7.75 5.86 3.85
N ALA A 99 -8.47 5.93 2.74
CA ALA A 99 -7.91 6.46 1.50
C ALA A 99 -8.12 7.98 1.57
N PRO A 100 -7.11 8.78 1.99
CA PRO A 100 -7.21 10.23 1.93
C PRO A 100 -7.38 10.69 0.48
N ASP A 101 -7.56 12.00 0.27
CA ASP A 101 -7.31 12.56 -1.06
C ASP A 101 -5.87 12.21 -1.47
N MET A 102 -5.77 11.30 -2.44
CA MET A 102 -4.56 10.51 -2.65
C MET A 102 -3.43 11.35 -3.22
N LEU A 103 -3.74 12.38 -4.01
CA LEU A 103 -2.73 13.22 -4.64
C LEU A 103 -1.94 14.03 -3.62
N ASP A 104 -2.62 14.84 -2.80
CA ASP A 104 -1.97 15.65 -1.77
C ASP A 104 -1.28 14.78 -0.72
N TYR A 105 -1.90 13.64 -0.37
CA TYR A 105 -1.32 12.72 0.59
C TYR A 105 -0.01 12.10 0.07
N TYR A 106 0.01 11.61 -1.18
CA TYR A 106 1.22 11.05 -1.75
C TYR A 106 2.30 12.11 -1.97
N ASP A 107 1.94 13.30 -2.47
CA ASP A 107 2.89 14.40 -2.62
C ASP A 107 3.50 14.77 -1.26
N LYS A 108 2.69 14.86 -0.21
CA LYS A 108 3.17 15.17 1.14
C LYS A 108 4.27 14.20 1.59
N TYR A 109 4.20 12.91 1.29
CA TYR A 109 5.15 11.92 1.82
C TYR A 109 6.26 11.53 0.86
N PHE A 110 6.04 11.61 -0.44
CA PHE A 110 6.99 11.17 -1.47
C PHE A 110 7.60 12.34 -2.27
N ALA A 111 7.17 13.58 -2.04
CA ALA A 111 7.88 14.73 -2.57
C ALA A 111 9.33 14.75 -2.04
N HIS A 112 10.27 15.11 -2.91
CA HIS A 112 11.71 15.17 -2.62
C HIS A 112 12.37 13.81 -2.37
N ASP A 113 11.82 12.73 -2.93
CA ASP A 113 12.39 11.39 -2.81
C ASP A 113 12.47 10.90 -1.35
N ASP A 114 11.54 11.30 -0.49
CA ASP A 114 11.45 10.73 0.86
C ASP A 114 10.78 9.34 0.82
N TRP A 115 11.22 8.45 1.70
CA TRP A 115 10.53 7.20 2.01
C TRP A 115 9.53 7.44 3.15
N PHE A 116 8.38 6.80 3.04
CA PHE A 116 7.37 6.78 4.09
C PHE A 116 7.55 5.51 4.92
N VAL A 117 7.73 5.67 6.24
CA VAL A 117 7.82 4.53 7.15
C VAL A 117 6.70 4.62 8.17
N LEU A 118 5.92 3.55 8.24
CA LEU A 118 4.79 3.42 9.14
C LEU A 118 5.11 2.36 10.18
N ALA A 119 5.10 2.75 11.44
CA ALA A 119 5.21 1.83 12.56
C ALA A 119 3.87 1.75 13.28
N GLN A 120 3.35 0.53 13.43
CA GLN A 120 2.08 0.24 14.07
C GLN A 120 2.28 -0.87 15.09
N ARG A 121 1.88 -0.59 16.33
CA ARG A 121 1.72 -1.59 17.37
C ARG A 121 0.23 -1.61 17.74
N PRO A 122 -0.60 -2.42 17.05
CA PRO A 122 -1.94 -2.69 17.55
C PRO A 122 -1.85 -3.34 18.94
N ILE A 123 -2.98 -3.43 19.64
CA ILE A 123 -3.19 -4.25 20.84
C ILE A 123 -4.64 -4.73 20.76
N GLY A 124 -4.85 -6.00 20.40
CA GLY A 124 -6.18 -6.58 20.22
C GLY A 124 -6.82 -7.00 21.53
N LEU A 125 -7.94 -6.39 21.89
CA LEU A 125 -8.68 -6.74 23.11
C LEU A 125 -9.69 -7.87 22.87
N TYR A 126 -10.51 -7.74 21.82
CA TYR A 126 -11.54 -8.72 21.50
C TYR A 126 -12.00 -8.62 20.06
N THR A 127 -12.57 -9.71 19.54
CA THR A 127 -13.36 -9.67 18.30
C THR A 127 -14.84 -9.59 18.63
N VAL A 128 -15.61 -8.87 17.82
CA VAL A 128 -17.07 -8.81 17.94
C VAL A 128 -17.69 -9.12 16.60
N ARG A 129 -18.75 -9.93 16.58
CA ARG A 129 -19.48 -10.38 15.39
C ARG A 129 -20.98 -10.21 15.60
N LEU A 130 -21.70 -9.74 14.58
CA LEU A 130 -23.16 -9.76 14.59
C LEU A 130 -23.67 -11.19 14.38
N ASN A 131 -24.70 -11.55 15.14
CA ASN A 131 -25.41 -12.79 14.95
C ASN A 131 -26.44 -12.62 13.83
N ALA A 132 -26.24 -13.31 12.71
CA ALA A 132 -27.09 -13.20 11.53
C ALA A 132 -28.56 -13.55 11.81
N SER A 133 -28.85 -14.43 12.79
CA SER A 133 -30.23 -14.83 13.10
C SER A 133 -31.02 -13.81 13.92
N THR A 134 -30.33 -12.89 14.61
CA THR A 134 -30.98 -11.88 15.48
C THR A 134 -30.75 -10.45 15.02
N MET A 135 -29.89 -10.24 14.02
CA MET A 135 -29.57 -8.92 13.49
C MET A 135 -30.79 -8.28 12.81
N GLN A 136 -31.10 -7.05 13.22
CA GLN A 136 -32.14 -6.23 12.59
C GLN A 136 -31.60 -4.84 12.27
N LEU A 137 -31.99 -4.30 11.12
CA LEU A 137 -31.73 -2.90 10.80
C LEU A 137 -32.52 -1.98 11.74
N ASN A 138 -31.90 -0.87 12.14
CA ASN A 138 -32.60 0.15 12.93
C ASN A 138 -33.67 0.87 12.09
N SER A 139 -34.52 1.67 12.74
CA SER A 139 -35.63 2.36 12.07
C SER A 139 -35.16 3.28 10.93
N PHE A 140 -34.06 4.02 11.13
CA PHE A 140 -33.52 4.94 10.14
C PHE A 140 -32.98 4.22 8.91
N ALA A 141 -32.24 3.13 9.10
CA ALA A 141 -31.70 2.30 8.02
C ALA A 141 -32.82 1.65 7.20
N ARG A 142 -33.86 1.12 7.86
CA ARG A 142 -35.04 0.56 7.17
C ARG A 142 -35.77 1.62 6.36
N GLN A 143 -35.95 2.82 6.93
CA GLN A 143 -36.59 3.92 6.23
C GLN A 143 -35.77 4.37 5.01
N ALA A 144 -34.44 4.45 5.14
CA ALA A 144 -33.56 4.83 4.04
C ALA A 144 -33.64 3.84 2.87
N ILE A 145 -33.63 2.53 3.14
CA ILE A 145 -33.84 1.51 2.11
C ILE A 145 -35.22 1.66 1.45
N SER A 146 -36.28 1.90 2.24
CA SER A 146 -37.64 2.02 1.69
C SER A 146 -37.86 3.24 0.79
N GLN A 147 -36.94 4.22 0.81
CA GLN A 147 -36.98 5.38 -0.08
C GLN A 147 -36.38 5.10 -1.46
N LEU A 148 -35.60 4.01 -1.62
CA LEU A 148 -35.05 3.64 -2.91
C LEU A 148 -36.16 3.12 -3.83
N THR A 149 -36.12 3.50 -5.11
CA THR A 149 -37.18 3.21 -6.08
C THR A 149 -36.76 2.20 -7.15
N PRO A 150 -37.66 1.33 -7.63
CA PRO A 150 -37.35 0.40 -8.73
C PRO A 150 -36.94 1.12 -10.03
N THR A 151 -37.50 2.30 -10.29
CA THR A 151 -37.03 3.15 -11.38
C THR A 151 -35.67 3.75 -11.00
N PHE A 152 -34.64 3.47 -11.80
CA PHE A 152 -33.28 3.90 -11.50
C PHE A 152 -33.14 5.42 -11.56
N ASN A 153 -32.70 6.02 -10.46
CA ASN A 153 -32.35 7.43 -10.35
C ASN A 153 -30.94 7.54 -9.73
N ALA A 154 -29.94 7.84 -10.55
CA ALA A 154 -28.54 7.86 -10.11
C ALA A 154 -28.31 8.75 -8.87
N GLN A 155 -28.93 9.93 -8.80
CA GLN A 155 -28.75 10.86 -7.68
C GLN A 155 -29.28 10.26 -6.37
N LEU A 156 -30.48 9.66 -6.39
CA LEU A 156 -31.08 9.05 -5.20
C LEU A 156 -30.20 7.94 -4.62
N TYR A 157 -29.64 7.10 -5.50
CA TYR A 157 -28.76 6.01 -5.06
C TYR A 157 -27.41 6.53 -4.57
N GLU A 158 -26.83 7.55 -5.20
CA GLU A 158 -25.59 8.18 -4.71
C GLU A 158 -25.80 8.90 -3.38
N ASP A 159 -26.91 9.60 -3.18
CA ASP A 159 -27.25 10.24 -1.90
C ASP A 159 -27.37 9.18 -0.77
N PHE A 160 -27.96 8.02 -1.08
CA PHE A 160 -27.99 6.89 -0.16
C PHE A 160 -26.56 6.41 0.17
N LEU A 161 -25.70 6.23 -0.83
CA LEU A 161 -24.32 5.78 -0.63
C LEU A 161 -23.45 6.82 0.09
N ASP A 162 -23.72 8.12 -0.06
CA ASP A 162 -23.04 9.17 0.69
C ASP A 162 -23.38 9.14 2.19
N ALA A 163 -24.64 8.85 2.51
CA ALA A 163 -25.11 8.77 3.90
C ALA A 163 -24.74 7.45 4.59
N TRP A 164 -24.87 6.34 3.86
CA TRP A 164 -24.81 4.98 4.42
C TRP A 164 -23.64 4.14 3.90
N GLY A 165 -22.90 4.61 2.92
CA GLY A 165 -21.75 3.90 2.37
C GLY A 165 -22.16 2.69 1.57
N THR A 166 -21.22 1.78 1.38
CA THR A 166 -21.40 0.63 0.49
C THR A 166 -21.67 -0.67 1.26
N HIS A 167 -21.27 -0.76 2.53
CA HIS A 167 -21.37 -1.98 3.34
C HIS A 167 -21.74 -1.68 4.80
N ILE A 168 -22.17 -2.72 5.52
CA ILE A 168 -22.34 -2.75 6.97
C ILE A 168 -21.28 -3.69 7.57
N ILE A 169 -20.60 -3.24 8.62
CA ILE A 169 -19.60 -4.01 9.32
C ILE A 169 -20.27 -5.10 10.17
N THR A 170 -19.97 -6.38 9.89
CA THR A 170 -20.57 -7.52 10.59
C THR A 170 -19.61 -8.23 11.53
N LYS A 171 -18.30 -8.03 11.37
CA LYS A 171 -17.28 -8.53 12.30
C LYS A 171 -16.10 -7.58 12.36
N SER A 172 -15.60 -7.36 13.57
CA SER A 172 -14.48 -6.44 13.82
C SER A 172 -13.53 -6.95 14.89
N LEU A 173 -12.29 -6.47 14.81
CA LEU A 173 -11.30 -6.52 15.87
C LEU A 173 -11.25 -5.15 16.58
N ILE A 174 -11.35 -5.18 17.90
CA ILE A 174 -11.43 -4.00 18.76
C ILE A 174 -10.26 -3.99 19.73
N GLY A 175 -9.70 -2.82 19.99
CA GLY A 175 -8.55 -2.67 20.88
C GLY A 175 -7.91 -1.29 20.84
N GLY A 176 -6.59 -1.23 20.99
CA GLY A 176 -5.80 0.00 20.90
C GLY A 176 -4.75 -0.05 19.81
N MET A 177 -4.22 1.10 19.38
CA MET A 177 -3.04 1.11 18.51
C MET A 177 -2.16 2.31 18.76
N LEU A 178 -0.86 2.07 18.88
CA LEU A 178 0.18 3.08 18.75
C LEU A 178 0.60 3.15 17.29
N GLU A 179 0.57 4.35 16.72
CA GLU A 179 0.97 4.58 15.34
C GLU A 179 1.95 5.74 15.26
N GLU A 180 3.07 5.51 14.59
CA GLU A 180 4.06 6.52 14.28
C GLU A 180 4.43 6.51 12.81
N ARG A 181 4.70 7.71 12.28
CA ARG A 181 5.08 7.92 10.89
C ARG A 181 6.40 8.62 10.83
N ALA A 182 7.32 8.08 10.06
CA ALA A 182 8.58 8.73 9.77
C ALA A 182 8.72 8.99 8.27
N LYS A 183 9.45 10.06 7.97
CA LYS A 183 10.04 10.28 6.66
C LYS A 183 11.52 9.96 6.73
N VAL A 184 12.05 9.30 5.71
CA VAL A 184 13.47 8.96 5.61
C VAL A 184 13.99 9.43 4.27
N LYS A 185 15.06 10.25 4.28
CA LYS A 185 15.64 10.75 3.03
C LYS A 185 16.31 9.61 2.24
N ARG A 186 15.93 9.43 0.97
CA ARG A 186 16.44 8.36 0.08
C ARG A 186 17.93 8.44 -0.27
N CYS A 187 18.59 9.58 -0.07
CA CYS A 187 20.04 9.75 -0.31
C CYS A 187 20.93 9.02 0.72
N LEU A 188 20.38 8.07 1.49
CA LEU A 188 21.18 7.14 2.25
C LEU A 188 21.85 6.18 1.26
N THR A 189 23.13 5.90 1.46
CA THR A 189 23.78 4.68 0.96
C THR A 189 23.22 3.55 1.82
N ILE A 190 22.09 2.96 1.43
CA ILE A 190 21.28 2.13 2.34
C ILE A 190 21.84 0.71 2.36
N PHE A 191 22.13 0.23 3.57
CA PHE A 191 22.56 -1.14 3.85
C PHE A 191 21.38 -2.14 3.88
N GLY A 192 20.16 -1.71 3.53
CA GLY A 192 18.95 -2.52 3.47
C GLY A 192 17.80 -1.97 4.33
N ASP A 193 16.58 -2.45 4.07
CA ASP A 193 15.36 -2.08 4.81
C ASP A 193 15.43 -2.47 6.29
N ASP A 194 16.15 -3.54 6.64
CA ASP A 194 16.33 -4.02 8.01
C ASP A 194 17.07 -3.02 8.91
N ALA A 195 17.99 -2.24 8.35
CA ALA A 195 18.69 -1.21 9.11
C ALA A 195 17.77 0.00 9.37
N VAL A 196 16.97 0.38 8.37
CA VAL A 196 15.97 1.47 8.48
C VAL A 196 14.89 1.08 9.49
N SER A 197 14.20 -0.02 9.19
CA SER A 197 14.03 -1.18 10.06
C SER A 197 14.22 -0.97 11.53
N GLN A 198 15.48 -0.96 11.98
CA GLN A 198 15.91 -1.02 13.38
C GLN A 198 16.33 0.34 13.95
N CYS A 199 16.71 1.30 13.11
CA CYS A 199 17.36 2.53 13.55
C CYS A 199 16.48 3.78 13.56
N ILE A 200 15.29 3.76 12.96
CA ILE A 200 14.36 4.89 13.08
C ILE A 200 13.95 5.07 14.55
N PRO A 201 14.02 6.30 15.09
CA PRO A 201 13.77 6.60 16.50
C PRO A 201 12.27 6.72 16.80
N PHE A 202 11.50 5.66 16.50
CA PHE A 202 10.12 5.58 16.93
C PHE A 202 10.04 5.44 18.44
N SER A 203 9.16 6.16 19.11
CA SER A 203 9.11 6.14 20.58
C SER A 203 8.58 4.82 21.17
N ILE A 204 7.90 4.02 20.34
CA ILE A 204 7.44 2.65 20.69
C ILE A 204 8.57 1.63 20.85
N ARG A 205 9.83 1.99 20.58
CA ARG A 205 10.99 1.14 20.83
C ARG A 205 12.29 1.93 20.96
N ASN A 206 13.33 1.31 21.48
CA ASN A 206 14.68 1.86 21.40
C ASN A 206 15.35 1.45 20.07
N PRO A 207 16.09 2.35 19.39
CA PRO A 207 16.92 1.97 18.25
C PRO A 207 17.94 0.91 18.66
N SER A 208 18.08 -0.14 17.87
CA SER A 208 19.05 -1.22 18.14
C SER A 208 19.84 -1.52 16.87
N GLY A 209 21.11 -1.11 16.81
CA GLY A 209 21.98 -1.33 15.66
C GLY A 209 23.30 -0.57 15.79
N SER A 210 24.36 -1.09 15.18
CA SER A 210 25.72 -0.54 15.32
C SER A 210 25.92 0.82 14.64
N ASP A 211 25.00 1.28 13.78
CA ASP A 211 25.14 2.52 12.99
C ASP A 211 23.87 3.40 12.95
N CYS A 212 23.06 3.37 14.00
CA CYS A 212 21.79 4.10 14.00
C CYS A 212 21.92 5.63 13.96
N SER A 213 23.08 6.20 14.30
CA SER A 213 23.33 7.65 14.28
C SER A 213 23.09 8.28 12.90
N ASN A 214 23.51 7.62 11.82
CA ASN A 214 23.32 8.11 10.46
C ASN A 214 21.83 8.10 10.07
N TYR A 215 21.11 7.02 10.39
CA TYR A 215 19.67 6.90 10.12
C TYR A 215 18.83 7.90 10.92
N VAL A 216 19.16 8.12 12.19
CA VAL A 216 18.49 9.11 13.04
C VAL A 216 18.65 10.52 12.46
N SER A 217 19.84 10.89 11.99
CA SER A 217 20.09 12.23 11.41
C SER A 217 19.33 12.49 10.09
N ARG A 218 18.90 11.44 9.39
CA ARG A 218 18.24 11.48 8.08
C ARG A 218 16.80 11.01 8.08
N SER A 219 16.28 10.68 9.26
CA SER A 219 14.89 10.34 9.47
C SER A 219 14.25 11.38 10.37
N ARG A 220 12.95 11.57 10.20
CA ARG A 220 12.15 12.41 11.09
C ARG A 220 10.84 11.73 11.36
N VAL A 221 10.56 11.44 12.62
CA VAL A 221 9.20 11.11 13.05
C VAL A 221 8.36 12.38 12.89
N THR A 222 7.37 12.29 12.02
CA THR A 222 6.52 13.42 11.63
C THR A 222 5.17 13.39 12.34
N TRP A 223 4.78 12.22 12.85
CA TRP A 223 3.49 12.01 13.47
C TRP A 223 3.58 10.88 14.50
N LYS A 224 2.94 11.09 15.64
CA LYS A 224 2.67 10.06 16.65
C LYS A 224 1.21 10.16 17.07
N ARG A 225 0.53 9.02 17.19
CA ARG A 225 -0.87 8.96 17.61
C ARG A 225 -1.14 7.68 18.40
N ARG A 226 -2.03 7.78 19.36
CA ARG A 226 -2.68 6.64 20.01
C ARG A 226 -4.13 6.56 19.56
N LEU A 227 -4.60 5.35 19.29
CA LEU A 227 -6.00 5.05 18.99
C LEU A 227 -6.59 4.26 20.13
N GLY A 228 -7.73 4.71 20.63
CA GLY A 228 -8.37 4.14 21.82
C GLY A 228 -7.61 4.47 23.10
N GLY A 229 -8.22 4.16 24.23
CA GLY A 229 -7.76 4.49 25.56
C GLY A 229 -7.69 5.99 25.84
N ASN A 230 -7.13 6.31 27.01
CA ASN A 230 -6.75 7.67 27.35
C ASN A 230 -5.36 7.96 26.76
N VAL A 231 -5.34 8.76 25.68
CA VAL A 231 -4.15 9.04 24.88
C VAL A 231 -3.06 9.83 25.61
N GLU A 232 -3.40 10.47 26.73
CA GLU A 232 -2.51 11.31 27.54
C GLU A 232 -1.58 10.49 28.46
N LEU A 233 -1.89 9.21 28.68
CA LEU A 233 -1.13 8.34 29.58
C LEU A 233 0.14 7.78 28.92
N ASN A 234 1.07 7.31 29.77
CA ASN A 234 2.21 6.50 29.33
C ASN A 234 1.73 5.14 28.78
N ASP A 235 2.62 4.38 28.13
CA ASP A 235 2.20 3.17 27.41
C ASP A 235 1.59 2.09 28.33
N GLU A 236 2.13 1.88 29.53
CA GLU A 236 1.64 0.85 30.46
C GLU A 236 0.28 1.23 31.08
N ASP A 237 0.08 2.51 31.40
CA ASP A 237 -1.19 2.98 31.95
C ASP A 237 -2.25 3.18 30.85
N TRP A 238 -1.83 3.55 29.63
CA TRP A 238 -2.70 3.62 28.45
C TRP A 238 -3.36 2.27 28.16
N LYS A 239 -2.59 1.16 28.20
CA LYS A 239 -3.11 -0.20 27.99
C LYS A 239 -4.31 -0.54 28.89
N LYS A 240 -4.23 -0.17 30.17
CA LYS A 240 -5.30 -0.40 31.17
C LYS A 240 -6.59 0.38 30.88
N THR A 241 -6.50 1.42 30.03
CA THR A 241 -7.65 2.24 29.64
C THR A 241 -8.26 1.85 28.29
N LEU A 242 -7.72 0.84 27.60
CA LEU A 242 -8.22 0.43 26.29
C LEU A 242 -9.64 -0.13 26.35
N ALA A 243 -9.95 -0.99 27.32
CA ALA A 243 -11.28 -1.59 27.43
C ALA A 243 -12.43 -0.58 27.61
N PRO A 244 -12.32 0.46 28.46
CA PRO A 244 -13.38 1.46 28.59
C PRO A 244 -13.49 2.43 27.40
N GLY A 245 -12.47 2.55 26.54
CA GLY A 245 -12.49 3.46 25.39
C GLY A 245 -11.76 2.90 24.18
N PRO A 246 -12.11 1.72 23.65
CA PRO A 246 -11.34 1.07 22.61
C PRO A 246 -11.58 1.74 21.25
N ALA A 247 -10.72 1.39 20.29
CA ALA A 247 -10.84 1.76 18.90
C ALA A 247 -11.10 0.55 18.00
N LEU A 248 -11.68 0.81 16.84
CA LEU A 248 -11.77 -0.16 15.75
C LEU A 248 -10.37 -0.36 15.14
N LEU A 249 -9.82 -1.56 15.33
CA LEU A 249 -8.49 -1.92 14.81
C LEU A 249 -8.56 -2.58 13.45
N GLN A 250 -9.61 -3.35 13.19
CA GLN A 250 -9.81 -3.97 11.89
C GLN A 250 -11.26 -4.32 11.68
N ILE A 251 -11.79 -4.04 10.49
CA ILE A 251 -13.02 -4.65 9.99
C ILE A 251 -12.61 -6.00 9.43
N LEU A 252 -13.17 -7.09 9.93
CA LEU A 252 -12.83 -8.45 9.52
C LEU A 252 -13.83 -9.00 8.50
N GLU A 253 -15.10 -8.62 8.65
CA GLU A 253 -16.18 -9.01 7.74
C GLU A 253 -17.17 -7.85 7.61
N MET A 254 -17.71 -7.68 6.40
CA MET A 254 -18.73 -6.69 6.08
C MET A 254 -19.67 -7.24 5.02
N VAL A 255 -20.92 -6.77 5.02
CA VAL A 255 -21.97 -7.21 4.09
C VAL A 255 -22.45 -5.99 3.28
N PRO A 256 -22.57 -6.09 1.95
CA PRO A 256 -23.00 -4.97 1.12
C PRO A 256 -24.46 -4.61 1.38
N TRP A 257 -24.81 -3.33 1.23
CA TRP A 257 -26.16 -2.85 1.53
C TRP A 257 -27.28 -3.52 0.72
N TYR A 258 -26.99 -3.93 -0.53
CA TYR A 258 -27.97 -4.59 -1.39
C TYR A 258 -28.46 -5.93 -0.84
N ASP A 259 -27.73 -6.59 0.07
CA ASP A 259 -28.18 -7.84 0.69
C ASP A 259 -29.32 -7.62 1.71
N PHE A 260 -29.60 -6.37 2.07
CA PHE A 260 -30.70 -5.99 2.97
C PHE A 260 -31.96 -5.51 2.24
N VAL A 261 -31.92 -5.50 0.90
CA VAL A 261 -33.04 -5.03 0.07
C VAL A 261 -33.86 -6.23 -0.40
N SER A 262 -35.17 -6.20 -0.15
CA SER A 262 -36.10 -7.28 -0.51
C SER A 262 -36.56 -7.21 -1.97
N ASP A 263 -36.72 -5.99 -2.51
CA ASP A 263 -37.09 -5.77 -3.92
C ASP A 263 -35.89 -6.03 -4.84
N GLU A 264 -36.02 -7.01 -5.74
CA GLU A 264 -34.91 -7.44 -6.60
C GLU A 264 -34.44 -6.37 -7.59
N VAL A 265 -35.34 -5.47 -8.04
CA VAL A 265 -34.96 -4.37 -8.95
C VAL A 265 -34.18 -3.31 -8.19
N VAL A 266 -34.67 -2.91 -7.00
CA VAL A 266 -33.97 -1.95 -6.14
C VAL A 266 -32.60 -2.50 -5.72
N LYS A 267 -32.52 -3.78 -5.41
CA LYS A 267 -31.30 -4.50 -5.07
C LYS A 267 -30.28 -4.48 -6.19
N GLU A 268 -30.69 -4.75 -7.43
CA GLU A 268 -29.77 -4.72 -8.58
C GLU A 268 -29.29 -3.29 -8.90
N ASN A 269 -30.19 -2.30 -8.80
CA ASN A 269 -29.82 -0.89 -8.94
C ASN A 269 -28.78 -0.47 -7.88
N LEU A 270 -28.98 -0.86 -6.62
CA LEU A 270 -28.05 -0.57 -5.53
C LEU A 270 -26.72 -1.30 -5.71
N ARG A 271 -26.76 -2.57 -6.13
CA ARG A 271 -25.58 -3.36 -6.47
C ARG A 271 -24.75 -2.70 -7.58
N THR A 272 -25.42 -2.23 -8.63
CA THR A 272 -24.78 -1.54 -9.76
C THR A 272 -24.13 -0.23 -9.30
N SER A 273 -24.84 0.57 -8.50
CA SER A 273 -24.34 1.85 -7.96
C SER A 273 -23.10 1.63 -7.07
N ILE A 274 -23.14 0.64 -6.18
CA ILE A 274 -22.00 0.27 -5.33
C ILE A 274 -20.80 -0.16 -6.18
N ARG A 275 -21.01 -1.01 -7.20
CA ARG A 275 -19.93 -1.45 -8.09
C ARG A 275 -19.30 -0.27 -8.84
N TYR A 276 -20.13 0.64 -9.37
CA TYR A 276 -19.68 1.83 -10.06
C TYR A 276 -18.82 2.72 -9.16
N ARG A 277 -19.30 3.00 -7.94
CA ARG A 277 -18.58 3.83 -6.96
C ARG A 277 -17.22 3.24 -6.57
N LEU A 278 -17.15 1.92 -6.36
CA LEU A 278 -15.89 1.23 -6.07
C LEU A 278 -14.92 1.28 -7.25
N ALA A 279 -15.41 1.09 -8.49
CA ALA A 279 -14.59 1.17 -9.68
C ALA A 279 -14.04 2.59 -9.93
N LEU A 280 -14.87 3.62 -9.73
CA LEU A 280 -14.48 5.01 -9.87
C LEU A 280 -13.38 5.40 -8.87
N ALA A 281 -13.54 4.99 -7.60
CA ALA A 281 -12.53 5.23 -6.58
C ALA A 281 -11.20 4.52 -6.88
N ASP A 282 -11.24 3.31 -7.43
CA ASP A 282 -10.03 2.61 -7.85
C ASP A 282 -9.33 3.31 -9.00
N ALA A 283 -10.08 3.71 -10.03
CA ALA A 283 -9.56 4.46 -11.18
C ALA A 283 -8.92 5.79 -10.76
N SER A 284 -9.59 6.56 -9.88
CA SER A 284 -9.05 7.82 -9.36
C SER A 284 -7.74 7.62 -8.60
N ARG A 285 -7.60 6.50 -7.89
CA ARG A 285 -6.41 6.15 -7.13
C ARG A 285 -5.25 5.74 -8.03
N VAL A 286 -5.50 4.91 -9.04
CA VAL A 286 -4.51 4.56 -10.07
C VAL A 286 -3.95 5.82 -10.72
N GLU A 287 -4.84 6.76 -11.08
CA GLU A 287 -4.44 8.01 -11.70
C GLU A 287 -3.60 8.89 -10.76
N ALA A 288 -3.99 8.99 -9.48
CA ALA A 288 -3.21 9.73 -8.48
C ALA A 288 -1.78 9.17 -8.32
N VAL A 289 -1.65 7.84 -8.21
CA VAL A 289 -0.34 7.17 -8.16
C VAL A 289 0.47 7.45 -9.42
N ARG A 290 -0.15 7.38 -10.60
CA ARG A 290 0.50 7.66 -11.89
C ARG A 290 1.05 9.09 -11.93
N GLN A 291 0.26 10.08 -11.51
CA GLN A 291 0.67 11.48 -11.49
C GLN A 291 1.82 11.75 -10.51
N VAL A 292 1.79 11.15 -9.32
CA VAL A 292 2.87 11.30 -8.32
C VAL A 292 4.15 10.64 -8.83
N ASN A 293 4.07 9.42 -9.35
CA ASN A 293 5.24 8.74 -9.91
C ASN A 293 5.82 9.46 -11.14
N ALA A 294 4.99 10.14 -11.94
CA ALA A 294 5.48 10.95 -13.04
C ALA A 294 6.24 12.19 -12.55
N ARG A 295 5.81 12.80 -11.45
CA ARG A 295 6.47 13.97 -10.81
C ARG A 295 7.72 13.57 -10.01
N HIS A 296 7.68 12.39 -9.40
CA HIS A 296 8.71 11.84 -8.52
C HIS A 296 9.05 10.41 -8.97
N PRO A 297 9.70 10.25 -10.13
CA PRO A 297 10.01 8.92 -10.65
C PRO A 297 10.88 8.16 -9.65
N PRO A 298 10.62 6.86 -9.42
CA PRO A 298 11.47 6.08 -8.56
C PRO A 298 12.91 6.15 -9.11
N TRP A 299 13.83 6.60 -8.26
CA TRP A 299 15.27 6.58 -8.54
C TRP A 299 15.64 5.21 -9.09
N SER A 300 16.00 5.18 -10.38
CA SER A 300 16.57 3.98 -10.98
C SER A 300 17.95 3.83 -10.35
N PRO A 301 18.28 2.68 -9.73
CA PRO A 301 19.61 2.49 -9.20
C PRO A 301 20.59 2.72 -10.35
N THR A 302 21.37 3.79 -10.29
CA THR A 302 22.55 3.91 -11.13
C THR A 302 23.39 2.68 -10.82
N PHE A 303 23.51 1.79 -11.80
CA PHE A 303 24.34 0.60 -11.74
C PHE A 303 25.76 1.03 -11.36
N ASN A 304 26.14 0.87 -10.09
CA ASN A 304 27.53 0.97 -9.70
C ASN A 304 28.19 -0.33 -10.15
N LEU A 305 28.74 -0.31 -11.36
CA LEU A 305 29.76 -1.27 -11.75
C LEU A 305 30.99 -1.00 -10.86
N ASN A 306 31.08 -1.72 -9.75
CA ASN A 306 32.34 -1.88 -9.02
C ASN A 306 33.29 -2.68 -9.91
N LEU A 307 33.97 -1.98 -10.81
CA LEU A 307 35.24 -2.41 -11.37
C LEU A 307 36.28 -1.92 -10.37
N GLY A 308 37.03 -2.84 -9.77
CA GLY A 308 37.89 -2.60 -8.60
C GLY A 308 38.72 -1.32 -8.64
N ASP A 309 38.91 -0.76 -7.44
CA ASP A 309 39.87 0.29 -7.07
C ASP A 309 39.98 1.47 -8.05
N GLY A 310 38.88 2.23 -8.16
CA GLY A 310 38.87 3.57 -8.73
C GLY A 310 37.61 4.31 -8.32
N ALA A 311 37.76 5.43 -7.60
CA ALA A 311 36.63 6.24 -7.16
C ALA A 311 35.81 6.74 -8.35
N ASN A 312 34.56 6.28 -8.46
CA ASN A 312 33.60 6.79 -9.44
C ASN A 312 32.82 7.97 -8.83
N LEU A 313 32.95 9.14 -9.44
CA LEU A 313 32.19 10.34 -9.08
C LEU A 313 31.00 10.47 -10.04
N CYS A 314 29.82 10.02 -9.62
CA CYS A 314 28.57 10.30 -10.32
C CYS A 314 27.91 11.53 -9.68
N LEU A 315 28.00 12.68 -10.36
CA LEU A 315 27.31 13.90 -9.91
C LEU A 315 25.84 13.88 -10.35
N PRO A 316 24.88 14.20 -9.47
CA PRO A 316 23.51 14.45 -9.90
C PRO A 316 23.45 15.73 -10.76
N ARG A 317 22.77 15.66 -11.92
CA ARG A 317 22.56 16.82 -12.82
C ARG A 317 21.30 17.60 -12.42
N SER A 318 21.35 18.92 -12.64
CA SER A 318 20.22 19.85 -12.44
C SER A 318 19.18 19.79 -13.58
N ASN A 319 17.96 20.23 -13.27
CA ASN A 319 16.70 20.00 -14.00
C ASN A 319 16.53 20.65 -15.40
N THR A 320 17.59 21.02 -16.13
CA THR A 320 17.44 21.86 -17.35
C THR A 320 17.99 21.31 -18.67
N GLU A 321 18.50 20.07 -18.75
CA GLU A 321 19.01 19.50 -20.02
C GLU A 321 18.42 18.13 -20.39
N LEU A 322 18.05 17.98 -21.67
CA LEU A 322 17.40 16.80 -22.30
C LEU A 322 18.36 15.71 -22.80
N TYR A 323 19.57 15.61 -22.25
CA TYR A 323 20.59 14.63 -22.65
C TYR A 323 20.92 13.62 -21.53
N PRO A 324 21.30 12.36 -21.87
CA PRO A 324 21.57 11.32 -20.87
C PRO A 324 22.78 11.67 -19.97
N PRO A 325 22.82 11.13 -18.73
CA PRO A 325 23.94 11.37 -17.80
C PRO A 325 25.26 10.87 -18.38
N ARG A 326 26.33 11.64 -18.16
CA ARG A 326 27.71 11.29 -18.53
C ARG A 326 28.46 10.82 -17.28
N CYS A 327 29.01 9.61 -17.31
CA CYS A 327 29.93 9.12 -16.29
C CYS A 327 31.37 9.31 -16.76
N ALA A 328 32.24 9.81 -15.89
CA ALA A 328 33.68 9.94 -16.16
C ALA A 328 34.46 8.92 -15.32
N ILE A 329 35.33 8.15 -15.98
CA ILE A 329 36.31 7.29 -15.31
C ILE A 329 37.64 8.04 -15.29
N ARG A 330 38.16 8.33 -14.09
CA ARG A 330 39.49 8.94 -13.92
C ARG A 330 40.51 7.82 -13.70
N ARG A 331 41.40 7.57 -14.66
CA ARG A 331 42.51 6.62 -14.47
C ARG A 331 43.53 7.21 -13.49
N PRO A 332 44.25 6.37 -12.70
CA PRO A 332 45.19 6.86 -11.68
C PRO A 332 46.39 7.65 -12.24
N ASN A 333 46.72 7.49 -13.53
CA ASN A 333 47.83 8.19 -14.16
C ASN A 333 47.31 9.01 -15.35
N GLY A 334 47.47 10.33 -15.25
CA GLY A 334 46.89 11.30 -16.17
C GLY A 334 47.32 11.08 -17.62
N ASN A 335 46.35 10.69 -18.46
CA ASN A 335 46.00 11.34 -19.73
C ASN A 335 44.89 10.53 -20.42
N SER A 336 43.96 11.24 -21.06
CA SER A 336 42.75 10.78 -21.79
C SER A 336 41.61 10.15 -20.95
N GLY A 337 40.53 10.91 -20.79
CA GLY A 337 39.26 10.44 -20.22
C GLY A 337 38.40 9.77 -21.30
N LEU A 338 37.94 8.55 -21.03
CA LEU A 338 36.92 7.87 -21.83
C LEU A 338 35.54 8.36 -21.38
N TRP A 339 34.75 8.89 -22.32
CA TRP A 339 33.38 9.34 -22.07
C TRP A 339 32.40 8.24 -22.47
N PHE A 340 31.59 7.77 -21.53
CA PHE A 340 30.48 6.86 -21.84
C PHE A 340 29.18 7.66 -21.89
N THR A 341 28.42 7.47 -22.96
CA THR A 341 27.07 8.02 -23.09
C THR A 341 26.09 6.85 -23.04
N PHE A 342 25.30 6.76 -21.97
CA PHE A 342 24.24 5.76 -21.88
C PHE A 342 22.97 6.30 -22.56
N GLY A 343 22.74 5.93 -23.82
CA GLY A 343 21.49 6.24 -24.50
C GLY A 343 20.38 5.28 -24.07
N PHE A 344 19.40 5.74 -23.30
CA PHE A 344 18.10 5.08 -23.24
C PHE A 344 17.30 5.49 -24.48
N ILE A 345 17.01 4.55 -25.38
CA ILE A 345 16.15 4.80 -26.55
C ILE A 345 14.70 4.96 -26.04
N LYS A 346 14.24 6.21 -25.93
CA LYS A 346 12.88 6.56 -25.46
C LYS A 346 11.84 6.71 -26.58
N LYS A 347 12.16 6.32 -27.81
CA LYS A 347 11.21 6.23 -28.94
C LYS A 347 11.53 5.01 -29.79
N LEU A 348 10.59 4.09 -29.91
CA LEU A 348 10.61 3.07 -30.96
C LEU A 348 10.50 3.78 -32.33
N PRO A 349 11.40 3.54 -33.29
CA PRO A 349 11.19 4.03 -34.65
C PRO A 349 10.01 3.27 -35.28
N VAL A 350 9.14 4.03 -35.96
CA VAL A 350 8.11 3.47 -36.83
C VAL A 350 8.82 2.83 -38.03
N CYS A 351 8.78 1.50 -38.13
CA CYS A 351 9.21 0.77 -39.32
C CYS A 351 7.99 0.46 -40.19
N SER A 352 7.98 0.96 -41.42
CA SER A 352 6.91 0.78 -42.40
C SER A 352 7.07 -0.51 -43.23
N SER A 353 5.96 -1.23 -43.35
CA SER A 353 5.52 -2.21 -44.38
C SER A 353 6.27 -3.53 -44.62
N LEU A 354 5.45 -4.59 -44.69
CA LEU A 354 5.72 -5.97 -45.09
C LEU A 354 6.21 -6.10 -46.55
N VAL A 355 7.10 -7.07 -46.80
CA VAL A 355 7.10 -7.87 -48.03
C VAL A 355 7.17 -9.36 -47.66
N SER A 356 6.23 -10.13 -48.21
CA SER A 356 5.98 -11.55 -47.96
C SER A 356 6.69 -12.44 -48.98
N THR A 357 7.37 -13.51 -48.54
CA THR A 357 7.43 -14.82 -49.25
C THR A 357 7.81 -15.96 -48.28
N PRO A 358 7.44 -17.23 -48.55
CA PRO A 358 7.36 -18.29 -47.52
C PRO A 358 8.51 -19.34 -47.54
N VAL A 359 8.55 -20.17 -46.46
CA VAL A 359 9.20 -21.51 -46.26
C VAL A 359 10.60 -21.50 -45.55
N PRO A 360 11.01 -22.49 -44.70
CA PRO A 360 10.58 -22.86 -43.33
C PRO A 360 11.80 -22.95 -42.32
N PRO A 361 11.71 -23.55 -41.12
CA PRO A 361 12.22 -22.96 -39.89
C PRO A 361 13.73 -23.19 -39.64
N ALA A 362 14.52 -22.12 -39.67
CA ALA A 362 15.83 -22.07 -39.03
C ALA A 362 16.05 -20.67 -38.43
N CYS A 363 16.45 -20.63 -37.15
CA CYS A 363 16.91 -19.50 -36.35
C CYS A 363 16.87 -18.12 -37.03
N VAL A 364 15.79 -17.35 -36.79
CA VAL A 364 15.71 -15.96 -37.25
C VAL A 364 16.48 -15.07 -36.27
N ALA A 365 17.70 -14.70 -36.64
CA ALA A 365 18.38 -13.55 -36.04
C ALA A 365 17.76 -12.27 -36.63
N ASN A 366 16.97 -11.53 -35.85
CA ASN A 366 16.51 -10.21 -36.27
C ASN A 366 17.71 -9.24 -36.29
N GLN A 367 18.17 -8.88 -37.49
CA GLN A 367 19.15 -7.82 -37.69
C GLN A 367 18.43 -6.49 -37.87
N PHE A 368 18.67 -5.54 -36.95
CA PHE A 368 18.29 -4.15 -37.13
C PHE A 368 19.56 -3.34 -37.44
N ASN A 369 19.68 -2.83 -38.66
CA ASN A 369 20.74 -1.89 -39.01
C ASN A 369 20.30 -0.47 -38.66
N CYS A 370 20.74 0.01 -37.49
CA CYS A 370 20.66 1.41 -37.12
C CYS A 370 22.06 2.03 -37.30
N ARG A 371 22.18 3.07 -38.14
CA ARG A 371 23.43 3.85 -38.27
C ARG A 371 23.37 5.11 -37.39
N PRO A 372 24.34 5.30 -36.47
CA PRO A 372 24.70 6.63 -35.99
C PRO A 372 26.22 6.90 -36.11
N THR A 373 26.52 8.19 -36.21
CA THR A 373 27.81 8.80 -36.51
C THR A 373 28.71 8.92 -35.26
N SER A 374 29.57 7.94 -34.97
CA SER A 374 30.87 8.11 -34.28
C SER A 374 31.61 6.77 -34.09
N ASN A 375 32.94 6.78 -34.27
CA ASN A 375 33.87 5.65 -34.46
C ASN A 375 34.11 4.66 -33.29
N THR A 376 33.06 4.07 -32.71
CA THR A 376 33.20 2.82 -31.95
C THR A 376 31.98 1.94 -32.16
N ASP A 377 32.13 0.92 -32.99
CA ASP A 377 31.06 -0.02 -33.34
C ASP A 377 30.93 -1.10 -32.26
N PHE A 378 29.83 -1.07 -31.52
CA PHE A 378 29.44 -2.15 -30.61
C PHE A 378 28.25 -2.89 -31.20
N LYS A 379 28.33 -4.22 -31.24
CA LYS A 379 27.22 -5.10 -31.59
C LYS A 379 26.59 -5.65 -30.32
N VAL A 380 25.29 -5.44 -30.16
CA VAL A 380 24.51 -6.06 -29.08
C VAL A 380 23.73 -7.22 -29.66
N THR A 381 23.93 -8.40 -29.12
CA THR A 381 23.15 -9.60 -29.48
C THR A 381 22.37 -10.10 -28.27
N TYR A 382 21.09 -10.38 -28.50
CA TYR A 382 20.18 -10.95 -27.52
C TYR A 382 19.94 -12.41 -27.89
N GLU A 383 20.17 -13.30 -26.93
CA GLU A 383 19.83 -14.71 -27.09
C GLU A 383 18.77 -15.06 -26.04
N ARG A 384 17.60 -15.48 -26.52
CA ARG A 384 16.48 -15.89 -25.68
C ARG A 384 16.57 -17.39 -25.45
N ASP A 385 16.76 -17.79 -24.19
CA ASP A 385 16.66 -19.19 -23.81
C ASP A 385 15.18 -19.53 -23.57
N ASN A 386 14.60 -20.29 -24.50
CA ASN A 386 13.19 -20.68 -24.47
C ASN A 386 12.82 -21.57 -23.28
N SER A 387 13.80 -22.09 -22.53
CA SER A 387 13.54 -22.96 -21.38
C SER A 387 13.45 -22.23 -20.03
N ASN A 388 13.99 -21.01 -19.91
CA ASN A 388 14.20 -20.37 -18.59
C ASN A 388 13.82 -18.88 -18.50
N ASN A 389 13.24 -18.27 -19.55
CA ASN A 389 12.93 -16.82 -19.58
C ASN A 389 14.14 -15.92 -19.22
N LEU A 390 15.34 -16.39 -19.56
CA LEU A 390 16.58 -15.66 -19.36
C LEU A 390 16.99 -15.04 -20.69
N VAL A 391 17.35 -13.76 -20.66
CA VAL A 391 17.93 -13.06 -21.81
C VAL A 391 19.43 -12.93 -21.54
N ARG A 392 20.25 -13.54 -22.40
CA ARG A 392 21.69 -13.27 -22.43
C ARG A 392 21.92 -12.04 -23.31
N VAL A 393 22.62 -11.06 -22.77
CA VAL A 393 23.06 -9.88 -23.51
C VAL A 393 24.57 -9.96 -23.65
N ALA A 394 25.04 -10.09 -24.89
CA ALA A 394 26.46 -10.02 -25.22
C ALA A 394 26.76 -8.68 -25.89
N LEU A 395 27.80 -8.00 -25.41
CA LEU A 395 28.35 -6.80 -26.00
C LEU A 395 29.64 -7.17 -26.74
N TYR A 396 29.62 -7.03 -28.05
CA TYR A 396 30.77 -7.28 -28.92
C TYR A 396 31.38 -5.95 -29.34
N ASN A 397 32.65 -5.72 -28.99
CA ASN A 397 33.42 -4.63 -29.59
C ASN A 397 33.95 -5.11 -30.94
N ILE A 398 33.43 -4.53 -32.04
CA ILE A 398 33.75 -4.98 -33.40
C ILE A 398 35.23 -4.69 -33.75
N THR A 399 35.84 -3.70 -33.10
CA THR A 399 37.23 -3.28 -33.36
C THR A 399 38.29 -4.07 -32.59
N THR A 400 37.98 -4.69 -31.46
CA THR A 400 39.00 -5.35 -30.61
C THR A 400 38.83 -6.86 -30.46
N SER A 401 37.75 -7.46 -30.99
CA SER A 401 37.45 -8.89 -30.88
C SER A 401 37.41 -9.42 -29.43
N VAL A 402 37.14 -8.54 -28.45
CA VAL A 402 36.98 -8.92 -27.04
C VAL A 402 35.49 -9.07 -26.72
N SER A 403 35.11 -10.26 -26.26
CA SER A 403 33.76 -10.55 -25.78
C SER A 403 33.68 -10.26 -24.28
N TYR A 404 32.77 -9.38 -23.88
CA TYR A 404 32.41 -9.19 -22.47
C TYR A 404 31.07 -9.88 -22.22
N VAL A 405 31.11 -11.01 -21.49
CA VAL A 405 29.90 -11.70 -21.06
C VAL A 405 29.46 -11.10 -19.72
N SER A 406 28.37 -10.34 -19.73
CA SER A 406 27.72 -9.91 -18.50
C SER A 406 26.48 -10.75 -18.19
N ARG A 407 26.27 -10.97 -16.88
CA ARG A 407 25.30 -11.83 -16.19
C ARG A 407 23.93 -12.06 -16.87
N LEU A 408 23.40 -13.25 -16.61
CA LEU A 408 22.00 -13.65 -16.80
C LEU A 408 21.04 -12.70 -16.08
N LEU A 409 20.14 -12.07 -16.83
CA LEU A 409 19.04 -11.26 -16.28
C LEU A 409 17.74 -12.09 -16.30
N ARG A 410 17.12 -12.22 -15.13
CA ARG A 410 15.79 -12.82 -14.96
C ARG A 410 14.77 -11.70 -14.95
N LEU A 411 13.93 -11.64 -15.97
CA LEU A 411 12.86 -10.63 -16.06
C LEU A 411 11.61 -11.15 -15.31
N PRO A 412 10.94 -10.31 -14.50
CA PRO A 412 9.65 -10.69 -13.91
C PRO A 412 8.59 -10.78 -15.02
N LEU A 413 7.75 -11.82 -14.93
CA LEU A 413 6.61 -12.06 -15.81
C LEU A 413 5.58 -10.93 -15.65
N GLU A 414 5.42 -10.09 -16.66
CA GLU A 414 4.13 -9.44 -16.91
C GLU A 414 3.27 -10.44 -17.69
N THR A 415 2.09 -10.73 -17.13
CA THR A 415 1.08 -11.64 -17.68
C THR A 415 0.61 -11.20 -19.08
N PRO A 416 0.39 -12.13 -20.02
CA PRO A 416 -0.11 -11.81 -21.35
C PRO A 416 -1.59 -11.40 -21.32
N ILE A 417 -1.96 -10.49 -22.25
CA ILE A 417 -3.34 -10.18 -22.65
C ILE A 417 -3.95 -11.38 -23.36
#